data_AF-A0A942Q938-F1
#
_entry.id   AF-A0A942Q938-F1
#
_cell.length_a   1.000
_cell.length_b   1.000
_cell.length_c   1.000
_cell.angle_alpha   90.00
_cell.angle_beta   90.00
_cell.angle_gamma   90.00
#
_symmetry.space_group_name_H-M   'P 1'
#
loop_
_entity.id
_entity.type
_entity.pdbx_description
1 polymer ?
#
loop_
_entity_poly.entity_id
_entity_poly.type
_entity_poly.pdbx_seq_one_letter_code
_entity_poly.pdbx_strand_id
1 'polypeptide(L)' 'MLAETQKLEQIFDQVKQLSPEDRLRLIQKTIATLVSLPPQEPRPLRFGEFRGDEAAMSTLEDFAVAEWRPTDKELDGP' A
#
# COMPACT_ATOMS: atom_id res chain seq x y z
N MET A 1 10.05 23.77 24.29
CA MET A 1 8.65 23.28 24.23
C MET A 1 7.66 24.38 23.85
N LEU A 2 7.52 25.49 24.61
CA LEU A 2 6.55 26.57 24.29
C LEU A 2 6.67 27.17 22.87
N ALA A 3 7.89 27.39 22.38
CA ALA A 3 8.13 27.94 21.04
C ALA A 3 7.76 26.98 19.89
N GLU A 4 7.74 25.67 20.14
CA GLU A 4 7.35 24.67 19.14
C GLU A 4 5.83 24.55 19.05
N THR A 5 5.13 24.61 20.18
CA THR A 5 3.67 24.68 20.22
C THR A 5 3.15 25.93 19.53
N GLN A 6 3.80 27.09 19.72
CA GLN A 6 3.44 28.33 19.03
C GLN A 6 3.59 28.24 17.50
N LYS A 7 4.63 27.56 17.02
CA LYS A 7 4.81 27.31 15.59
C LYS A 7 3.74 26.37 15.03
N LEU A 8 3.33 25.37 15.81
CA LEU A 8 2.33 24.40 15.40
C LEU A 8 0.94 25.04 15.25
N GLU A 9 0.57 25.94 16.18
CA GLU A 9 -0.67 26.73 16.10
C GLU A 9 -0.70 27.61 14.84
N GLN A 10 0.43 28.25 14.50
CA GLN A 10 0.53 29.04 13.27
C GLN A 10 0.31 28.20 12.00
N ILE A 11 0.80 26.95 11.99
CA ILE A 11 0.58 26.02 10.89
C ILE A 11 -0.90 25.66 10.80
N PHE A 12 -1.59 25.42 11.92
CA PHE A 12 -3.03 25.14 11.89
C PHE A 12 -3.84 26.30 11.34
N ASP A 13 -3.50 27.53 11.70
CA ASP A 13 -4.19 28.70 11.16
C ASP A 13 -3.94 28.89 9.66
N GLN A 14 -2.74 28.58 9.18
CA GLN A 14 -2.45 28.56 7.74
C GLN A 14 -3.25 27.49 7.00
N VAL A 15 -3.37 26.28 7.57
CA VAL A 15 -4.17 25.19 6.98
C VAL A 15 -5.65 25.54 6.91
N LYS A 16 -6.19 26.28 7.90
CA LYS A 16 -7.57 26.79 7.85
C LYS A 16 -7.81 27.80 6.73
N GLN A 17 -6.78 28.47 6.21
CA GLN A 17 -6.94 29.39 5.07
C GLN A 17 -6.85 28.72 3.70
N LEU A 18 -6.43 27.46 3.66
CA LEU A 18 -6.37 26.69 2.41
C LEU A 18 -7.77 26.39 1.86
N SER A 19 -7.85 26.34 0.54
CA SER A 19 -9.02 25.82 -0.18
C SER A 19 -9.29 24.35 0.20
N PRO A 20 -10.52 23.83 0.05
CA PRO A 20 -10.81 22.43 0.31
C PRO A 20 -9.90 21.46 -0.47
N GLU A 21 -9.60 21.78 -1.74
CA GLU A 21 -8.74 20.97 -2.60
C GLU A 21 -7.30 20.95 -2.11
N ASP A 22 -6.77 22.09 -1.67
CA ASP A 22 -5.40 22.17 -1.15
C ASP A 22 -5.26 21.49 0.22
N ARG A 23 -6.30 21.52 1.05
CA ARG A 23 -6.34 20.74 2.30
C ARG A 23 -6.28 19.25 2.01
N LEU A 24 -7.02 18.75 1.01
CA LEU A 24 -6.98 17.35 0.60
C LEU A 24 -5.59 16.95 0.09
N ARG A 25 -4.96 17.79 -0.75
CA ARG A 25 -3.58 17.56 -1.21
C ARG A 25 -2.57 17.53 -0.07
N LEU A 26 -2.72 18.42 0.92
CA LEU A 26 -1.87 18.43 2.09
C LEU A 26 -2.03 17.14 2.91
N ILE A 27 -3.26 16.70 3.16
CA ILE A 27 -3.54 15.43 3.85
C ILE A 27 -2.88 14.25 3.13
N GLN A 28 -3.03 14.15 1.81
CA GLN A 28 -2.43 13.08 1.01
C GLN A 28 -0.91 13.05 1.14
N LYS A 29 -0.24 14.21 1.05
CA LYS A 29 1.21 14.31 1.23
C LYS A 29 1.65 13.93 2.64
N THR A 30 0.93 14.41 3.65
CA THR A 30 1.23 14.08 5.06
C THR A 30 1.09 12.58 5.30
N ILE A 31 0.03 11.94 4.78
CA ILE A 31 -0.14 10.49 4.85
C ILE A 31 1.05 9.78 4.19
N ALA A 32 1.48 10.20 2.99
CA ALA A 32 2.61 9.59 2.29
C ALA A 32 3.93 9.69 3.08
N THR A 33 4.10 10.73 3.90
CA THR A 33 5.30 10.89 4.75
C THR A 33 5.21 10.18 6.10
N LEU A 34 4.00 9.99 6.62
CA LEU A 34 3.77 9.29 7.90
C LEU A 34 3.70 7.78 7.71
N VAL A 35 3.15 7.35 6.59
CA VAL A 35 3.13 5.95 6.16
C VAL A 35 4.34 5.73 5.27
N SER A 36 5.53 5.67 5.86
CA SER A 36 6.60 4.88 5.25
C SER A 36 6.08 3.45 5.22
N LEU A 37 5.42 3.06 4.13
CA LEU A 37 5.18 1.66 3.85
C LEU A 37 6.58 1.04 3.84
N PRO A 38 6.93 0.15 4.79
CA PRO A 38 8.16 -0.60 4.65
C PRO A 38 8.12 -1.23 3.26
N PRO A 39 9.22 -1.26 2.50
CA PRO A 39 9.26 -1.96 1.23
C PRO A 39 8.66 -3.35 1.49
N GLN A 40 7.49 -3.62 0.90
CA GLN A 40 6.89 -4.93 1.04
C GLN A 40 7.85 -5.87 0.34
N GLU A 41 8.63 -6.59 1.13
CA GLU A 41 9.38 -7.72 0.61
C GLU A 41 8.37 -8.59 -0.16
N PRO A 42 8.66 -8.98 -1.40
CA PRO A 42 7.77 -9.83 -2.16
C PRO A 42 7.59 -11.13 -1.36
N ARG A 43 6.44 -11.24 -0.67
CA ARG A 43 6.08 -12.45 0.04
C ARG A 43 5.50 -13.41 -0.99
N PRO A 44 6.07 -14.61 -1.17
CA PRO A 44 5.46 -15.60 -2.02
C PRO A 44 4.06 -15.91 -1.49
N LEU A 45 3.08 -15.95 -2.40
CA LEU A 45 1.71 -16.33 -2.07
C LEU A 45 1.71 -17.72 -1.42
N ARG A 46 1.11 -17.85 -0.23
CA ARG A 46 0.95 -19.14 0.43
C ARG A 46 -0.41 -19.73 0.10
N PHE A 47 -0.41 -20.95 -0.40
CA PHE A 47 -1.64 -21.67 -0.72
C PHE A 47 -2.53 -21.80 0.53
N GLY A 48 -3.77 -21.31 0.43
CA GLY A 48 -4.77 -21.37 1.51
C GLY A 48 -4.82 -20.16 2.46
N GLU A 49 -3.94 -19.16 2.30
CA GLU A 49 -3.87 -17.98 3.19
C GLU A 49 -5.11 -17.07 3.15
N PHE A 50 -5.85 -17.07 2.04
CA PHE A 50 -7.02 -16.22 1.82
C PHE A 50 -8.35 -17.00 1.74
N ARG A 51 -8.46 -18.14 2.43
CA ARG A 51 -9.74 -18.87 2.50
C ARG A 51 -10.64 -18.25 3.57
N GLY A 52 -11.56 -17.38 3.16
CA GLY A 52 -12.60 -16.81 4.02
C GLY A 52 -13.82 -16.34 3.23
N ASP A 53 -15.00 -16.45 3.83
CA ASP A 53 -16.31 -16.28 3.18
C ASP A 53 -16.59 -14.88 2.61
N GLU A 54 -15.82 -13.85 2.99
CA GLU A 54 -15.98 -12.46 2.53
C GLU A 54 -14.85 -11.97 1.59
N ALA A 55 -13.87 -12.82 1.30
CA ALA A 55 -12.75 -12.49 0.42
C ALA A 55 -12.54 -13.59 -0.62
N ALA A 56 -13.52 -13.77 -1.51
CA ALA A 56 -13.37 -14.56 -2.72
C ALA A 56 -12.40 -13.85 -3.70
N MET A 57 -11.12 -13.76 -3.35
CA MET A 57 -10.08 -13.17 -4.19
C MET A 57 -9.24 -14.22 -4.92
N SER A 58 -9.51 -15.52 -4.79
CA SER A 58 -8.86 -16.54 -5.60
C SER A 58 -9.65 -17.85 -5.58
N THR A 59 -10.30 -18.18 -6.69
CA THR A 59 -10.83 -19.52 -6.96
C THR A 59 -9.70 -20.51 -7.24
N LEU A 60 -9.98 -21.81 -7.21
CA LEU A 60 -9.02 -22.82 -7.65
C LEU A 60 -8.58 -22.62 -9.11
N GLU A 61 -9.43 -21.99 -9.93
CA GLU A 61 -9.12 -21.64 -11.31
C GLU A 61 -8.05 -20.55 -11.38
N ASP A 62 -8.13 -19.52 -10.53
CA ASP A 62 -7.14 -18.45 -10.45
C ASP A 62 -5.74 -19.00 -10.05
N PHE A 63 -5.71 -19.99 -9.16
CA PHE A 63 -4.47 -20.68 -8.81
C PHE A 63 -3.91 -21.54 -9.96
N ALA A 64 -4.77 -22.18 -10.76
CA ALA A 64 -4.34 -22.99 -11.89
C ALA A 64 -3.69 -22.14 -13.01
N VAL A 65 -4.13 -20.88 -13.17
CA VAL A 65 -3.54 -19.92 -14.12
C VAL A 65 -2.18 -19.41 -13.63
N ALA A 66 -2.01 -19.25 -12.32
CA ALA A 66 -0.76 -18.79 -11.71
C ALA A 66 0.28 -19.91 -11.49
N GLU A 67 -0.10 -21.17 -11.71
CA GLU A 67 0.79 -22.31 -11.56
C GLU A 67 1.85 -22.29 -12.66
N TRP A 68 3.12 -22.20 -12.26
CA TRP A 68 4.23 -22.27 -13.20
C TRP A 68 4.27 -23.67 -13.84
N ARG A 69 4.02 -23.75 -15.15
CA ARG A 69 4.11 -24.96 -15.97
C ARG A 69 5.20 -24.80 -17.03
N PRO A 70 6.49 -24.88 -16.65
CA PRO A 70 7.56 -24.77 -17.63
C PRO A 70 7.47 -25.94 -18.61
N THR A 71 7.76 -25.65 -19.87
CA THR A 71 7.99 -26.66 -20.89
C THR A 71 9.35 -27.34 -20.66
N ASP A 72 9.54 -28.55 -21.19
CA ASP A 72 10.82 -29.28 -21.06
C ASP A 72 12.01 -28.42 -21.53
N LYS A 73 11.82 -27.63 -22.59
CA LYS A 73 12.82 -26.66 -23.09
C LYS A 73 13.18 -25.54 -22.10
N GLU A 74 12.26 -25.14 -21.24
CA GLU A 74 12.49 -24.10 -20.22
C GLU A 74 13.12 -24.67 -18.94
N LEU A 75 12.93 -25.98 -18.70
CA LEU A 75 13.60 -26.71 -17.62
C LEU A 75 15.05 -27.06 -17.96
N ASP A 76 15.34 -27.32 -19.23
CA ASP A 76 16.65 -27.80 -19.68
C ASP A 76 17.71 -26.68 -19.81
N GLY A 77 17.32 -25.40 -19.68
CA GLY A 77 18.22 -24.26 -19.82
C GLY A 77 18.87 -24.15 -21.23
N PRO A 78 19.64 -23.08 -21.50
CA PRO A 78 20.40 -22.94 -22.75
C PRO A 78 21.62 -23.89 -22.84
#